data_AF-A0A453E059-F1
#
_entry.id   AF-A0A453E059-F1
#
_cell.length_a   1.000
_cell.length_b   1.000
_cell.length_c   1.000
_cell.angle_alpha   90.00
_cell.angle_beta   90.00
_cell.angle_gamma   90.00
#
_symmetry.space_group_name_H-M   'P 1'
#
loop_
_entity.id
_entity.type
_entity.pdbx_description
1 polymer ?
#
loop_
_entity_poly.entity_id
_entity_poly.type
_entity_poly.pdbx_seq_one_letter_code
_entity_poly.pdbx_strand_id
1 'polypeptide(L)'
;MTWIRGGPVALDSRNITEAIDSSLRRLGVDYIDLYQIHWPDRYVPMFGETDYDPSRQYASIPMEEQLEALGKGVESGKIFSCAPRY
;
A
#
# COMPACT_ATOMS: atom_id res chain seq x y z
N MET A 1 -7.27 1.81 8.85
CA MET A 1 -8.02 1.43 7.63
C MET A 1 -9.39 0.80 7.91
N THR A 2 -10.30 1.50 8.60
CA THR A 2 -11.61 0.93 8.97
C THR A 2 -12.61 0.81 7.80
N TRP A 3 -12.31 1.44 6.67
CA TRP A 3 -13.13 1.46 5.45
C TRP A 3 -12.89 0.28 4.50
N ILE A 4 -11.83 -0.52 4.72
CA ILE A 4 -11.58 -1.73 3.93
C ILE A 4 -12.23 -2.92 4.63
N ARG A 5 -13.35 -3.40 4.08
CA ARG A 5 -14.11 -4.52 4.68
C ARG A 5 -13.27 -5.80 4.67
N GLY A 6 -12.89 -6.27 5.86
CA GLY A 6 -12.04 -7.47 6.01
C GLY A 6 -10.62 -7.27 5.46
N GLY A 7 -10.20 -6.03 5.27
CA GLY A 7 -8.86 -5.70 4.78
C GLY A 7 -7.79 -5.75 5.85
N PRO A 8 -6.51 -5.68 5.45
CA PRO A 8 -5.40 -5.55 6.37
C PRO A 8 -5.53 -4.26 7.20
N VAL A 9 -5.02 -4.31 8.42
CA VAL A 9 -5.10 -3.19 9.36
C VAL A 9 -4.04 -2.11 9.09
N ALA A 10 -2.99 -2.45 8.33
CA ALA A 10 -1.81 -1.61 8.08
C ALA A 10 -1.11 -1.95 6.75
N LEU A 11 -0.32 -1.02 6.21
CA LEU A 11 0.60 -1.25 5.08
C LEU A 11 1.96 -1.80 5.51
N ASP A 12 1.98 -2.87 6.30
CA ASP A 12 3.23 -3.54 6.67
C ASP A 12 3.79 -4.42 5.54
N SER A 13 5.05 -4.86 5.69
CA SER A 13 5.73 -5.68 4.67
C SER A 13 4.99 -6.98 4.34
N ARG A 14 4.31 -7.60 5.31
CA ARG A 14 3.59 -8.86 5.11
C ARG A 14 2.35 -8.62 4.25
N ASN A 15 1.53 -7.63 4.62
CA ASN A 15 0.29 -7.33 3.94
C ASN A 15 0.55 -6.84 2.49
N ILE A 16 1.63 -6.07 2.26
CA ILE A 16 2.04 -5.66 0.92
C ILE A 16 2.41 -6.88 0.07
N THR A 17 3.21 -7.80 0.61
CA THR A 17 3.62 -9.03 -0.11
C THR A 17 2.42 -9.91 -0.46
N GLU A 18 1.54 -10.16 0.50
CA GLU A 18 0.31 -10.95 0.30
C GLU A 18 -0.64 -10.29 -0.72
N ALA A 19 -0.70 -8.95 -0.74
CA ALA A 19 -1.50 -8.20 -1.70
C ALA A 19 -0.95 -8.30 -3.13
N ILE A 20 0.37 -8.24 -3.31
CA ILE A 20 1.03 -8.45 -4.61
C ILE A 20 0.74 -9.88 -5.10
N ASP A 21 1.01 -10.90 -4.28
CA ASP A 21 0.81 -12.31 -4.64
C ASP A 21 -0.65 -12.63 -4.98
N SER A 22 -1.58 -12.06 -4.20
CA SER A 22 -3.00 -12.20 -4.48
C SER A 22 -3.44 -11.47 -5.74
N SER A 23 -2.78 -10.36 -6.10
CA SER A 23 -3.06 -9.64 -7.34
C SER A 23 -2.61 -10.44 -8.56
N LEU A 24 -1.37 -10.95 -8.54
CA LEU A 24 -0.83 -11.83 -9.58
C LEU A 24 -1.74 -13.04 -9.81
N ARG A 25 -2.11 -13.73 -8.72
CA ARG A 25 -3.00 -14.90 -8.77
C ARG A 25 -4.37 -14.59 -9.37
N ARG A 26 -4.99 -13.45 -9.00
CA ARG A 26 -6.31 -13.05 -9.52
C ARG A 26 -6.26 -12.64 -10.98
N LEU A 27 -5.18 -12.00 -11.41
CA LEU A 27 -4.99 -11.55 -12.78
C LEU A 27 -4.51 -12.67 -13.70
N GLY A 28 -3.93 -13.74 -13.15
CA GLY A 28 -3.36 -14.84 -13.93
C GLY A 28 -2.11 -14.41 -14.70
N VAL A 29 -1.32 -13.51 -14.13
CA VAL A 29 -0.09 -12.98 -14.72
C VAL A 29 1.10 -13.23 -13.78
N ASP A 30 2.29 -13.35 -14.35
CA ASP A 30 3.51 -13.61 -13.59
C ASP A 30 4.16 -12.32 -13.06
N TYR A 31 3.82 -11.16 -13.63
CA TYR A 31 4.31 -9.87 -13.18
C TYR A 31 3.31 -8.73 -13.47
N ILE A 32 3.50 -7.58 -12.79
CA ILE A 32 2.73 -6.34 -12.99
C ILE A 32 3.69 -5.20 -13.35
N ASP A 33 3.41 -4.43 -14.40
CA ASP A 33 4.29 -3.32 -14.82
C ASP A 33 4.37 -2.18 -13.79
N LEU A 34 3.24 -1.81 -13.19
CA LEU A 34 3.16 -0.72 -12.22
C LEU A 34 2.28 -1.12 -11.03
N TYR A 35 2.85 -1.12 -9.83
CA TYR A 35 2.12 -1.34 -8.58
C TYR A 35 2.10 -0.08 -7.73
N GLN A 36 0.91 0.33 -7.27
CA GLN A 36 0.72 1.60 -6.58
C GLN A 36 0.18 1.42 -5.16
N ILE A 37 0.72 2.20 -4.22
CA ILE A 37 0.06 2.42 -2.92
C ILE A 37 -1.15 3.30 -3.19
N HIS A 38 -2.34 2.76 -2.94
CA HIS A 38 -3.59 3.44 -3.24
C HIS A 38 -3.88 4.60 -2.27
N TRP A 39 -3.49 4.47 -1.00
CA TRP A 39 -3.55 5.49 0.05
C TRP A 39 -2.39 5.31 1.02
N PRO A 40 -1.82 6.37 1.59
CA PRO A 40 -0.83 6.23 2.65
C PRO A 40 -1.43 5.56 3.89
N ASP A 41 -0.60 4.88 4.67
CA ASP A 41 -1.04 4.28 5.94
C ASP A 41 -1.39 5.32 7.01
N ARG A 42 -0.79 6.52 6.93
CA ARG A 42 -1.06 7.64 7.86
C ARG A 42 -2.38 8.34 7.58
N TYR A 43 -2.86 9.07 8.58
CA TYR A 43 -3.99 9.98 8.42
C TYR A 43 -3.71 11.00 7.29
N VAL A 44 -4.67 11.10 6.38
CA VAL A 44 -4.81 12.17 5.39
C VAL A 44 -6.29 12.53 5.31
N PRO A 45 -6.64 13.78 4.95
CA PRO A 45 -8.03 14.15 4.65
C PRO A 45 -8.52 13.27 3.50
N MET A 46 -9.69 12.65 3.69
CA MET A 46 -10.28 11.74 2.69
C MET A 46 -11.74 12.10 2.45
N PHE A 47 -12.28 11.61 1.34
CA PHE A 47 -13.72 11.66 1.03
C PHE A 47 -14.31 13.09 1.04
N GLY A 48 -13.57 14.07 0.51
CA GLY A 48 -14.02 15.45 0.36
C GLY A 48 -13.54 16.39 1.47
N GLU A 49 -12.87 15.87 2.50
CA GLU A 49 -12.12 16.69 3.44
C GLU A 49 -10.86 17.25 2.77
N THR A 50 -10.54 18.52 3.02
CA THR A 50 -9.33 19.19 2.48
C THR A 50 -8.31 19.53 3.54
N ASP A 51 -8.75 19.70 4.79
CA ASP A 51 -7.92 20.26 5.86
C ASP A 51 -7.25 19.16 6.68
N TYR A 52 -5.94 19.28 6.84
CA TYR A 52 -5.15 18.38 7.67
C TYR A 52 -5.30 18.73 9.15
N ASP A 53 -5.74 17.75 9.95
CA ASP A 53 -5.82 17.84 11.40
C ASP A 53 -4.81 16.89 12.07
N PRO A 54 -3.71 17.42 12.65
CA PRO A 54 -2.71 16.62 13.34
C PRO A 54 -3.26 15.80 14.52
N SER A 55 -4.37 16.21 15.13
CA SER A 55 -4.97 15.50 16.27
C SER A 55 -5.60 14.16 15.87
N ARG A 56 -5.86 13.96 14.57
CA ARG A 56 -6.41 12.72 14.00
C ARG A 56 -5.32 11.73 13.56
N GLN A 57 -4.05 12.05 13.80
CA GLN A 57 -2.95 11.11 13.57
C GLN A 57 -3.15 9.84 14.41
N TYR A 58 -2.76 8.72 13.84
CA TYR A 58 -2.75 7.41 14.48
C TYR A 58 -1.44 6.70 14.14
N ALA A 59 -1.13 5.65 14.89
CA ALA A 59 0.05 4.83 14.64
C ALA A 59 -0.02 4.25 13.22
N SER A 60 0.96 4.60 12.39
CA SER A 60 1.05 4.18 10.99
C SER A 60 2.42 3.59 10.70
N ILE A 61 2.48 2.70 9.73
CA ILE A 61 3.71 2.18 9.17
C ILE A 61 4.47 3.33 8.49
N PRO A 62 5.76 3.54 8.79
CA PRO A 62 6.59 4.54 8.13
C PRO A 62 6.62 4.34 6.61
N MET A 63 6.79 5.42 5.85
CA MET A 63 6.81 5.34 4.39
C MET A 63 8.01 4.51 3.90
N GLU A 64 9.11 4.55 4.63
CA GLU A 64 10.33 3.80 4.39
C GLU A 64 10.07 2.29 4.39
N GLU A 65 9.35 1.79 5.39
CA GLU A 65 9.00 0.35 5.47
C GLU A 65 8.06 -0.06 4.32
N GLN A 66 7.08 0.78 3.99
CA GLN A 66 6.17 0.55 2.86
C GLN A 66 6.94 0.48 1.53
N LEU A 67 7.88 1.40 1.31
CA LEU A 67 8.72 1.45 0.11
C LEU A 67 9.71 0.29 0.07
N GLU A 68 10.28 -0.12 1.20
CA GLU A 68 11.16 -1.30 1.27
C GLU A 68 10.40 -2.58 0.87
N ALA A 69 9.16 -2.74 1.33
CA ALA A 69 8.32 -3.87 0.96
C ALA A 69 7.99 -3.89 -0.55
N LEU A 70 7.70 -2.73 -1.14
CA LEU A 70 7.54 -2.61 -2.59
C LEU A 70 8.85 -2.90 -3.34
N GLY A 71 9.98 -2.44 -2.81
CA GLY A 71 11.31 -2.72 -3.34
C GLY A 71 11.58 -4.22 -3.45
N LYS A 72 11.23 -5.00 -2.42
CA LYS A 72 11.30 -6.47 -2.46
C LYS A 72 10.40 -7.08 -3.56
N GLY A 73 9.25 -6.46 -3.82
CA GLY A 73 8.39 -6.80 -4.96
C GLY A 73 9.10 -6.60 -6.31
N VAL A 74 9.83 -5.48 -6.45
CA VAL A 74 10.63 -5.18 -7.65
C VAL A 74 11.80 -6.16 -7.80
N GLU A 75 12.57 -6.36 -6.74
CA GLU A 75 13.73 -7.27 -6.72
C GLU A 75 13.34 -8.71 -7.06
N SER A 76 12.15 -9.15 -6.64
CA SER A 76 11.63 -10.49 -6.96
C SER A 76 11.06 -10.62 -8.38
N GLY A 77 10.99 -9.53 -9.16
CA GLY A 77 10.44 -9.52 -10.52
C GLY A 77 8.91 -9.61 -10.58
N LYS A 78 8.21 -9.60 -9.43
CA LYS A 78 6.75 -9.63 -9.35
C LYS A 78 6.11 -8.32 -9.83
N ILE A 79 6.82 -7.20 -9.65
CA ILE A 79 6.43 -5.90 -10.16
C ILE A 79 7.63 -5.24 -10.86
N PHE A 80 7.40 -4.49 -11.94
CA PHE A 80 8.49 -3.82 -12.67
C PHE A 80 8.83 -2.45 -12.08
N SER A 81 7.81 -1.70 -11.69
CA SER A 81 7.94 -0.38 -11.05
C SER A 81 6.91 -0.21 -9.95
N CYS A 82 7.26 0.58 -8.94
CA CYS A 82 6.36 0.95 -7.86
C CYS A 82 6.30 2.47 -7.68
N ALA A 83 5.14 2.97 -7.33
CA ALA A 83 4.95 4.38 -7.02
C ALA A 83 3.96 4.57 -5.86
N PRO A 84 4.21 5.52 -4.95
CA PRO A 84 3.14 5.99 -4.10
C PRO A 84 2.16 6.87 -4.89
N ARG A 85 0.87 6.80 -4.53
CA ARG A 85 -0.14 7.74 -5.01
C ARG A 85 -0.41 8.76 -3.90
N TYR A 86 0.21 9.93 -3.99
CA TYR A 86 -0.11 11.08 -3.14
C TYR A 86 -0.63 12.22 -4.01
#